data_AF-A0A961MQ78-F1
#
_entry.id   AF-A0A961MQ78-F1
#
_cell.length_a   1.000
_cell.length_b   1.000
_cell.length_c   1.000
_cell.angle_alpha   90.00
_cell.angle_beta   90.00
_cell.angle_gamma   90.00
#
_symmetry.space_group_name_H-M   'P 1'
#
loop_
_entity.id
_entity.type
_entity.pdbx_description
1 polymer ?
#
loop_
_entity_poly.entity_id
_entity_poly.type
_entity_poly.pdbx_seq_one_letter_code
_entity_poly.pdbx_strand_id
1 'polypeptide(L)'
;MSPLDAKLGRDLWRMKGQALAIAVVVGLGVLMLVMMDGLVNSLTETRDAYYARYRLAQVFAPLKRAPDRVLDDLRAIPGVAAVEGRVTGG
;
A
#
# COMPACT_ATOMS: atom_id res chain seq x y z
N MET A 1 32.72 0.70 -31.01
CA MET A 1 32.51 1.89 -30.15
C MET A 1 32.80 3.11 -31.00
N SER A 2 31.87 4.07 -31.04
CA SER A 2 32.04 5.27 -31.86
C SER A 2 33.18 6.13 -31.27
N PRO A 3 33.97 6.85 -32.09
CA PRO A 3 34.96 7.82 -31.59
C PRO A 3 34.37 8.86 -30.64
N LEU A 4 33.06 9.15 -30.75
CA LEU A 4 32.34 10.03 -29.84
C LEU A 4 32.21 9.46 -28.42
N ASP A 5 31.91 8.15 -28.27
CA ASP A 5 31.74 7.51 -26.96
C ASP A 5 33.06 7.53 -26.17
N ALA A 6 34.17 7.30 -26.87
CA ALA A 6 35.52 7.34 -26.28
C ALA A 6 35.92 8.76 -25.86
N LYS A 7 35.45 9.79 -26.57
CA LYS A 7 35.65 11.19 -26.18
C LYS A 7 34.76 11.57 -24.99
N LEU A 8 33.50 11.15 -25.01
CA LEU A 8 32.53 11.40 -23.94
C LEU A 8 32.99 10.79 -22.62
N GLY A 9 33.44 9.53 -22.63
CA GLY A 9 33.94 8.86 -21.43
C GLY A 9 35.19 9.55 -20.85
N ARG A 10 36.07 10.08 -21.71
CA ARG A 10 37.27 10.80 -21.28
C ARG A 10 36.97 12.20 -20.75
N ASP A 11 35.99 12.89 -21.32
CA ASP A 11 35.50 14.17 -20.80
C ASP A 11 34.78 13.96 -19.45
N LEU A 12 34.00 12.88 -19.30
CA LEU A 12 33.40 12.49 -18.02
C LEU A 12 34.48 12.16 -16.96
N TRP A 13 35.57 11.50 -17.37
CA TRP A 13 36.72 11.21 -16.51
C TRP A 13 37.53 12.46 -16.13
N ARG A 14 37.44 13.54 -16.90
CA ARG A 14 38.00 14.85 -16.52
C ARG A 14 37.09 15.60 -15.54
N MET A 15 35.78 15.36 -15.59
CA MET A 15 34.76 16.02 -14.74
C MET A 15 34.20 15.10 -13.63
N LYS A 16 35.02 14.20 -13.09
CA LYS A 16 34.61 13.17 -12.12
C LYS A 16 33.80 13.69 -10.93
N GLY A 17 34.19 14.84 -10.37
CA GLY A 17 33.51 15.41 -9.21
C GLY A 17 32.06 15.80 -9.53
N GLN A 18 31.84 16.50 -10.64
CA GLN A 18 30.50 16.89 -11.08
C GLN A 18 29.66 15.68 -11.50
N ALA A 19 30.24 14.76 -12.26
CA ALA A 19 29.54 13.53 -12.69
C ALA A 19 29.11 12.68 -11.48
N LEU A 20 29.98 12.54 -10.47
CA LEU A 20 29.66 11.83 -9.24
C LEU A 20 28.55 12.55 -8.46
N ALA A 21 28.61 13.87 -8.32
CA ALA A 21 27.58 14.63 -7.63
C ALA A 21 26.19 14.44 -8.26
N ILE A 22 26.09 14.50 -9.59
CA ILE A 22 24.84 14.25 -10.33
C ILE A 22 24.34 12.82 -10.09
N ALA A 23 25.23 11.83 -10.21
CA ALA A 23 24.87 10.43 -10.00
C ALA A 23 24.33 10.17 -8.57
N VAL A 24 24.95 10.79 -7.56
CA VAL A 24 24.49 10.70 -6.16
C VAL A 24 23.10 11.31 -5.99
N VAL A 25 22.87 12.51 -6.55
CA VAL A 25 21.56 13.18 -6.43
C VAL A 25 20.46 12.36 -7.10
N VAL A 26 20.71 11.84 -8.31
CA VAL A 26 19.76 10.97 -9.01
C VAL A 26 19.51 9.69 -8.20
N GLY A 27 20.58 9.07 -7.69
CA GLY A 27 20.48 7.87 -6.86
C GLY A 27 19.65 8.07 -5.60
N LEU A 28 19.86 9.18 -4.88
CA LEU A 28 19.08 9.54 -3.69
C LEU A 28 17.61 9.77 -4.03
N GLY A 29 17.31 10.41 -5.16
CA GLY A 29 15.93 10.61 -5.61
C GLY A 29 15.20 9.29 -5.90
N VAL A 30 15.86 8.38 -6.62
CA VAL A 30 15.31 7.05 -6.90
C VAL A 30 15.13 6.24 -5.62
N LEU A 31 16.09 6.27 -4.70
CA LEU A 31 16.00 5.59 -3.42
C LEU A 31 14.79 6.07 -2.61
N MET A 32 14.59 7.39 -2.54
CA MET A 32 13.45 7.97 -1.82
C MET A 32 12.11 7.54 -2.43
N LEU A 33 11.99 7.53 -3.76
CA LEU A 33 10.79 7.06 -4.45
C LEU A 33 10.48 5.60 -4.11
N VAL A 34 11.49 4.72 -4.21
CA VAL A 34 11.34 3.29 -3.89
C VAL A 34 10.97 3.09 -2.42
N MET A 35 11.54 3.86 -1.50
CA MET A 35 11.21 3.78 -0.08
C MET A 35 9.78 4.21 0.21
N MET A 36 9.28 5.30 -0.40
CA MET A 36 7.89 5.73 -0.21
C MET A 36 6.90 4.67 -0.70
N ASP A 37 7.15 4.09 -1.88
CA ASP A 37 6.31 3.01 -2.42
C ASP A 37 6.34 1.76 -1.52
N GLY A 38 7.55 1.35 -1.11
CA GLY A 38 7.73 0.22 -0.20
C GLY A 38 7.04 0.42 1.15
N LEU A 39 7.08 1.63 1.71
CA LEU A 39 6.43 1.96 2.97
C LEU A 39 4.90 1.93 2.85
N VAL A 40 4.34 2.49 1.77
CA VAL A 40 2.89 2.45 1.52
C VAL A 40 2.41 1.00 1.35
N ASN A 41 3.15 0.19 0.59
CA ASN A 41 2.82 -1.21 0.38
C ASN A 41 2.92 -2.01 1.68
N SER A 42 4.00 -1.85 2.44
CA SER A 42 4.20 -2.55 3.71
C SER A 42 3.17 -2.18 4.77
N LEU A 43 2.78 -0.90 4.86
CA LEU A 43 1.71 -0.45 5.75
C LEU A 43 0.35 -0.99 5.31
N THR A 44 0.07 -1.02 4.01
CA THR A 44 -1.18 -1.57 3.46
C THR A 44 -1.28 -3.06 3.77
N GLU A 45 -0.21 -3.81 3.53
CA GLU A 45 -0.17 -5.25 3.82
C GLU A 45 -0.30 -5.53 5.34
N THR A 46 0.39 -4.76 6.18
CA THR A 46 0.28 -4.89 7.63
C THR A 46 -1.12 -4.56 8.13
N ARG A 47 -1.74 -3.51 7.58
CA ARG A 47 -3.13 -3.12 7.88
C ARG A 47 -4.10 -4.21 7.45
N ASP A 48 -3.95 -4.76 6.26
CA ASP A 48 -4.85 -5.78 5.72
C ASP A 48 -4.70 -7.10 6.50
N ALA A 49 -3.46 -7.47 6.85
CA ALA A 49 -3.19 -8.61 7.73
C ALA A 49 -3.76 -8.40 9.14
N TYR A 50 -3.67 -7.20 9.68
CA TYR A 50 -4.27 -6.84 10.97
C TYR A 50 -5.79 -6.95 10.91
N TYR A 51 -6.44 -6.32 9.93
CA TYR A 51 -7.90 -6.36 9.79
C TYR A 51 -8.45 -7.75 9.48
N ALA A 52 -7.74 -8.53 8.66
CA ALA A 52 -8.10 -9.93 8.40
C ALA A 52 -8.04 -10.77 9.68
N ARG A 53 -7.02 -10.58 10.53
CA ARG A 53 -6.88 -11.31 11.80
C ARG A 53 -7.93 -10.91 12.84
N TYR A 54 -8.29 -9.63 12.91
CA TYR A 54 -9.30 -9.15 13.86
C TYR A 54 -10.75 -9.36 13.39
N ARG A 55 -10.97 -10.05 12.25
CA ARG A 55 -12.30 -10.33 11.67
C ARG A 55 -13.17 -9.06 11.62
N LEU A 56 -12.59 -7.95 11.15
CA LEU A 56 -13.36 -6.73 10.99
C LEU A 56 -14.52 -7.02 10.02
N ALA A 57 -15.75 -6.71 10.44
CA ALA A 57 -16.92 -6.94 9.59
C ALA A 57 -16.72 -6.24 8.24
N GLN A 58 -16.87 -6.97 7.14
CA GLN A 58 -16.68 -6.37 5.80
C GLN A 58 -17.80 -5.40 5.44
N VAL A 59 -18.96 -5.51 6.11
CA VAL A 59 -20.17 -4.72 5.82
C VAL A 59 -20.80 -4.25 7.14
N PHE A 60 -21.12 -2.96 7.22
CA PHE A 60 -21.90 -2.36 8.31
C PHE A 60 -23.19 -1.78 7.75
N ALA A 61 -24.34 -2.20 8.30
CA ALA A 61 -25.65 -1.72 7.87
C ALA A 61 -26.43 -1.18 9.08
N PRO A 62 -26.57 0.15 9.23
CA PRO A 62 -27.39 0.73 10.30
C PRO A 62 -28.88 0.52 9.99
N LEU A 63 -29.60 -0.10 10.92
CA LEU A 63 -31.02 -0.44 10.76
C LEU A 63 -31.81 0.09 11.95
N LYS A 64 -32.98 0.68 11.70
CA LYS A 64 -33.88 1.18 12.75
C LYS A 64 -34.99 0.15 12.98
N ARG A 65 -35.09 -0.38 14.21
CA ARG A 65 -36.08 -1.41 14.61
C ARG A 65 -36.02 -2.68 13.75
N ALA A 66 -34.82 -3.25 13.57
CA ALA A 66 -34.65 -4.56 12.95
C ALA A 66 -34.93 -5.69 13.97
N PRO A 67 -35.80 -6.65 13.66
CA PRO A 67 -35.99 -7.87 14.47
C PRO A 67 -34.74 -8.77 14.41
N ASP A 68 -34.45 -9.50 15.50
CA ASP A 68 -33.30 -10.43 15.57
C ASP A 68 -33.35 -11.53 14.52
N ARG A 69 -34.55 -11.91 14.06
CA ARG A 69 -34.76 -12.84 12.93
C ARG A 69 -33.94 -12.46 11.69
N VAL A 70 -33.75 -11.17 11.43
CA VAL A 70 -32.99 -10.71 10.25
C VAL A 70 -31.54 -11.20 10.31
N LEU A 71 -30.97 -11.38 11.51
CA LEU A 71 -29.63 -11.95 11.66
C LEU A 71 -29.56 -13.41 11.20
N ASP A 72 -30.62 -14.18 11.44
CA ASP A 72 -30.67 -15.59 11.03
C ASP A 72 -30.81 -15.73 9.52
N ASP A 73 -31.66 -14.90 8.91
CA ASP A 73 -31.80 -14.82 7.44
C ASP A 73 -30.45 -14.43 6.78
N LEU A 74 -29.70 -13.49 7.38
CA LEU A 74 -28.38 -13.08 6.88
C LEU A 74 -27.31 -14.17 7.06
N ARG A 75 -27.34 -14.94 8.16
CA ARG A 75 -26.41 -16.06 8.39
C ARG A 75 -26.58 -17.20 7.40
N ALA A 76 -27.79 -17.36 6.85
CA ALA A 76 -28.09 -18.40 5.87
C ALA A 76 -27.56 -18.08 4.46
N ILE A 77 -27.09 -16.86 4.19
CA ILE A 77 -26.58 -16.46 2.88
C ILE A 77 -25.22 -17.14 2.60
N PRO A 78 -25.05 -17.86 1.47
CA PRO A 78 -23.77 -18.44 1.09
C PRO A 78 -22.67 -17.38 0.98
N GLY A 79 -21.54 -17.60 1.65
CA GLY A 79 -20.42 -16.66 1.69
C GLY A 79 -20.40 -15.73 2.91
N VAL A 80 -21.44 -15.75 3.74
CA VAL A 80 -21.43 -15.04 5.03
C VAL A 80 -20.76 -15.89 6.09
N ALA A 81 -19.63 -15.42 6.60
CA ALA A 81 -18.85 -16.15 7.61
C ALA A 81 -19.35 -15.92 9.05
N ALA A 82 -19.86 -14.72 9.36
CA ALA A 82 -20.41 -14.36 10.66
C ALA A 82 -21.31 -13.12 10.54
N VAL A 83 -22.35 -13.05 11.38
CA VAL A 83 -23.25 -11.89 11.49
C VAL A 83 -23.46 -11.58 12.97
N GLU A 84 -23.21 -10.33 13.35
CA GLU A 84 -23.40 -9.81 14.71
C GLU A 84 -24.28 -8.56 14.66
N GLY A 85 -25.36 -8.57 15.44
CA GLY A 85 -26.20 -7.39 15.64
C GLY A 85 -25.74 -6.62 16.87
N ARG A 86 -25.64 -5.29 16.78
CA ARG A 86 -25.35 -4.41 17.91
C ARG A 86 -26.39 -3.30 18.00
N VAL A 87 -26.97 -3.12 19.17
CA VAL A 87 -27.84 -1.97 19.46
C VAL A 87 -26.95 -0.76 19.73
N THR A 88 -27.02 0.25 18.87
CA THR A 88 -26.40 1.56 19.12
C THR A 88 -27.47 2.52 19.61
N GLY A 89 -27.33 2.99 20.85
CA GLY A 89 -28.16 4.08 21.38
C GLY A 89 -27.77 5.39 20.72
N GLY A 90 -28.75 6.04 20.07
CA GLY A 90 -28.65 7.41 19.57
C GLY A 90 -29.79 8.23 20.11
#